data_AF-A0A7R9LUM6-F1
#
_entry.id   AF-A0A7R9LUM6-F1
#
_cell.length_a   1.000
_cell.length_b   1.000
_cell.length_c   1.000
_cell.angle_alpha   90.00
_cell.angle_beta   90.00
_cell.angle_gamma   90.00
#
_symmetry.space_group_name_H-M   'P 1'
#
loop_
_entity.id
_entity.type
_entity.pdbx_description
1 polymer ?
#
loop_
_entity_poly.entity_id
_entity_poly.type
_entity_poly.pdbx_seq_one_letter_code
_entity_poly.pdbx_strand_id
1 'polypeptide(L)'
;MERKQKELEELMKKLEETKMMETAEREKLEEDIRRKQEEVQRIQEEVQLKDEETRRLQEEVEEARRKQETAAAALIAASTTPQHHHVYENEHEENDDELVNGEIGVAFNNDGDGDSAIDVPRPEEERETEVSKKKDLQEQLKQLQQDLAMNKDDSKVTKNDVLHEENVRQGRDKYKTLRDIRKGNTKRRVDQFENM
;
A
#
# COMPACT_ATOMS: atom_id res chain seq x y z
N MET A 1 84.98 -2.77 72.20
CA MET A 1 84.30 -1.55 71.75
C MET A 1 84.25 -1.48 70.23
N GLU A 2 85.37 -1.70 69.53
CA GLU A 2 85.43 -1.67 68.05
C GLU A 2 84.52 -2.67 67.31
N ARG A 3 84.35 -3.91 67.83
CA ARG A 3 83.52 -4.93 67.17
C ARG A 3 82.05 -4.53 67.04
N LYS A 4 81.49 -3.88 68.08
CA LYS A 4 80.11 -3.37 68.09
C LYS A 4 79.91 -2.15 67.18
N GLN A 5 80.95 -1.31 67.03
CA GLN A 5 80.93 -0.19 66.08
C GLN A 5 80.93 -0.68 64.63
N LYS A 6 81.74 -1.70 64.33
CA LYS A 6 81.83 -2.30 62.99
C LYS A 6 80.53 -2.97 62.56
N GLU A 7 79.88 -3.70 63.48
CA GLU A 7 78.56 -4.31 63.22
C GLU A 7 77.45 -3.25 63.04
N LEU A 8 77.52 -2.13 63.76
CA LEU A 8 76.58 -1.02 63.61
C LEU A 8 76.75 -0.30 62.26
N GLU A 9 78.00 -0.09 61.82
CA GLU A 9 78.31 0.46 60.49
C GLU A 9 77.84 -0.47 59.37
N GLU A 10 78.07 -1.78 59.47
CA GLU A 10 77.54 -2.75 58.49
C GLU A 10 76.02 -2.78 58.45
N LEU A 11 75.36 -2.68 59.60
CA LEU A 11 73.91 -2.64 59.69
C LEU A 11 73.36 -1.33 59.07
N MET A 12 73.98 -0.19 59.37
CA MET A 12 73.61 1.09 58.76
C MET A 12 73.81 1.08 57.24
N LYS A 13 74.92 0.51 56.75
CA LYS A 13 75.19 0.40 55.32
C LYS A 13 74.16 -0.48 54.59
N LYS A 14 73.79 -1.63 55.17
CA LYS A 14 72.72 -2.48 54.63
C LYS A 14 71.37 -1.77 54.62
N LEU A 15 71.05 -1.03 55.69
CA LEU A 15 69.81 -0.26 55.79
C LEU A 15 69.74 0.83 54.70
N GLU A 16 70.87 1.50 54.45
CA GLU A 16 71.01 2.53 53.42
C GLU A 16 70.91 1.95 52.01
N GLU A 17 71.55 0.80 51.74
CA GLU A 17 71.41 0.04 50.49
C GLU A 17 69.96 -0.42 50.26
N THR A 18 69.27 -0.94 51.29
CA THR A 18 67.85 -1.33 51.15
C THR A 18 66.94 -0.13 50.89
N LYS A 19 67.21 1.02 51.53
CA LYS A 19 66.44 2.25 51.32
C LYS A 19 66.67 2.83 49.92
N MET A 20 67.91 2.76 49.42
CA MET A 20 68.21 3.16 48.04
C MET A 20 67.56 2.23 47.01
N MET A 21 67.52 0.92 47.28
CA MET A 21 66.83 -0.04 46.42
C MET A 21 65.31 0.17 46.43
N GLU A 22 64.71 0.38 47.61
CA GLU A 22 63.27 0.66 47.77
C GLU A 22 62.86 1.97 47.09
N THR A 23 63.66 3.03 47.23
CA THR A 23 63.39 4.31 46.55
C THR A 23 63.49 4.20 45.03
N ALA A 24 64.48 3.46 44.51
CA ALA A 24 64.60 3.20 43.08
C ALA A 24 63.44 2.34 42.52
N GLU A 25 62.99 1.33 43.28
CA GLU A 25 61.80 0.54 42.90
C GLU A 25 60.53 1.38 42.92
N ARG A 26 60.39 2.28 43.90
CA ARG A 26 59.26 3.19 44.01
C ARG A 26 59.20 4.19 42.86
N GLU A 27 60.33 4.79 42.49
CA GLU A 27 60.44 5.67 41.33
C GLU A 27 60.05 4.94 40.03
N LYS A 28 60.51 3.70 39.86
CA LYS A 28 60.18 2.88 38.69
C LYS A 28 58.68 2.55 38.62
N LEU A 29 58.07 2.23 39.76
CA LEU A 29 56.63 1.99 39.87
C LEU A 29 55.82 3.26 39.57
N GLU A 30 56.24 4.42 40.08
CA GLU A 30 55.59 5.71 39.82
C GLU A 30 55.64 6.06 38.33
N GLU A 31 56.77 5.78 37.66
CA GLU A 31 56.92 5.99 36.22
C GLU A 31 56.07 5.03 35.37
N ASP A 32 55.96 3.76 35.80
CA ASP A 32 55.05 2.76 35.19
C ASP A 32 53.58 3.16 35.33
N ILE A 33 53.16 3.64 36.51
CA ILE A 33 51.80 4.13 36.76
C ILE A 33 51.52 5.34 35.86
N ARG A 34 52.45 6.27 35.74
CA ARG A 34 52.28 7.47 34.90
C ARG A 34 52.11 7.10 33.43
N ARG A 35 52.93 6.19 32.91
CA ARG A 35 52.82 5.69 31.53
C ARG A 35 51.48 4.98 31.29
N LYS A 36 51.02 4.16 32.24
CA LYS A 36 49.71 3.49 32.15
C LYS A 36 48.55 4.49 32.19
N GLN A 37 48.65 5.55 33.00
CA GLN A 37 47.64 6.61 33.04
C GLN A 37 47.56 7.39 31.72
N GLU A 38 48.70 7.74 31.13
CA GLU A 38 48.76 8.39 29.80
C GLU A 38 48.15 7.50 28.71
N GLU A 39 48.39 6.19 28.75
CA GLU A 39 47.81 5.24 27.81
C GLU A 39 46.29 5.08 27.98
N VAL A 40 45.80 5.02 29.22
CA VAL A 40 44.35 4.97 29.51
C VAL A 40 43.66 6.24 29.03
N GLN A 41 44.25 7.43 29.24
CA GLN A 41 43.69 8.69 28.73
C GLN A 41 43.57 8.68 27.20
N ARG A 42 44.63 8.26 26.50
CA ARG A 42 44.62 8.18 25.03
C ARG A 42 43.53 7.22 24.52
N ILE A 43 43.37 6.05 25.14
CA ILE A 43 42.32 5.09 24.78
C ILE A 43 40.94 5.71 25.05
N GLN A 44 40.77 6.41 26.17
CA GLN A 44 39.50 7.03 26.53
C GLN A 44 39.10 8.14 25.54
N GLU A 45 40.05 8.95 25.09
CA GLU A 45 39.83 9.96 24.03
C GLU A 45 39.45 9.31 22.70
N GLU A 46 40.12 8.21 22.30
CA GLU A 46 39.80 7.49 21.07
C GLU A 46 38.40 6.87 21.11
N VAL A 47 38.00 6.30 22.24
CA VAL A 47 36.64 5.77 22.45
C VAL A 47 35.61 6.88 22.35
N GLN A 48 35.85 8.03 23.00
CA GLN A 48 34.93 9.17 22.91
C GLN A 48 34.74 9.67 21.48
N LEU A 49 35.83 9.78 20.70
CA LEU A 49 35.75 10.18 19.29
C LEU A 49 34.95 9.19 18.45
N LYS A 50 35.17 7.89 18.65
CA LYS A 50 34.42 6.84 17.95
C LYS A 50 32.96 6.77 18.38
N ASP A 51 32.64 7.01 19.64
CA ASP A 51 31.26 7.07 20.14
C ASP A 51 30.52 8.26 19.52
N GLU A 52 31.17 9.42 19.41
CA GLU A 52 30.61 10.58 18.72
C GLU A 52 30.39 10.35 17.22
N GLU A 53 31.35 9.71 16.55
CA GLU A 53 31.21 9.32 15.13
C GLU A 53 30.08 8.31 14.95
N THR A 54 29.99 7.31 15.82
CA THR A 54 28.92 6.31 15.78
C THR A 54 27.56 6.95 15.98
N ARG A 55 27.45 7.91 16.91
CA ARG A 55 26.20 8.68 17.11
C ARG A 55 25.82 9.48 15.86
N ARG A 56 26.78 10.15 15.21
CA ARG A 56 26.52 10.88 13.95
C ARG A 56 26.06 9.96 12.83
N LEU A 57 26.70 8.79 12.68
CA LEU A 57 26.32 7.81 11.68
C LEU A 57 24.92 7.24 11.95
N GLN A 58 24.56 7.01 13.22
CA GLN A 58 23.20 6.59 13.59
C GLN A 58 22.16 7.63 13.19
N GLU A 59 22.41 8.91 13.50
CA GLU A 59 21.52 10.02 13.12
C GLU A 59 21.37 10.12 11.58
N GLU A 60 22.46 9.97 10.83
CA GLU A 60 22.44 10.01 9.36
C GLU A 60 21.64 8.84 8.77
N VAL A 61 21.80 7.63 9.30
CA VAL A 61 21.04 6.45 8.87
C VAL A 61 19.55 6.60 9.16
N GLU A 62 19.19 7.14 10.33
CA GLU A 62 17.79 7.43 10.65
C GLU A 62 17.19 8.48 9.70
N GLU A 63 17.94 9.54 9.38
CA GLU A 63 17.48 10.56 8.44
C GLU A 63 17.31 9.99 7.03
N ALA A 64 18.25 9.16 6.57
CA ALA A 64 18.17 8.47 5.28
C ALA A 64 16.94 7.55 5.22
N ARG A 65 16.68 6.79 6.28
CA ARG A 65 15.50 5.93 6.39
C ARG A 65 14.20 6.73 6.33
N ARG A 66 14.13 7.87 7.03
CA ARG A 66 12.98 8.77 6.99
C ARG A 66 12.76 9.35 5.58
N LYS A 67 13.83 9.75 4.89
CA LYS A 67 13.76 10.22 3.49
C LYS A 67 13.27 9.12 2.54
N GLN A 68 13.73 7.90 2.73
CA GLN A 68 13.28 6.76 1.92
C GLN A 68 11.81 6.45 2.15
N GLU A 69 11.35 6.42 3.40
CA GLU A 69 9.94 6.15 3.74
C GLU A 69 9.01 7.23 3.19
N THR A 70 9.38 8.50 3.34
CA THR A 70 8.60 9.62 2.77
C THR A 70 8.57 9.57 1.23
N ALA A 71 9.68 9.22 0.57
CA ALA A 71 9.70 9.04 -0.88
C ALA A 71 8.85 7.85 -1.34
N ALA A 72 8.89 6.72 -0.62
CA ALA A 72 8.06 5.55 -0.92
C ALA A 72 6.58 5.85 -0.71
N ALA A 73 6.22 6.52 0.39
CA ALA A 73 4.84 6.95 0.65
C ALA A 73 4.35 7.93 -0.43
N ALA A 74 5.18 8.88 -0.86
CA ALA A 74 4.84 9.79 -1.95
C ALA A 74 4.67 9.05 -3.29
N LEU A 75 5.51 8.05 -3.57
CA LEU A 75 5.39 7.23 -4.77
C LEU A 75 4.07 6.43 -4.74
N ILE A 76 3.77 5.74 -3.64
CA ILE A 76 2.51 4.98 -3.47
C ILE A 76 1.30 5.90 -3.61
N ALA A 77 1.32 7.07 -2.97
CA ALA A 77 0.23 8.04 -3.06
C ALA A 77 0.05 8.62 -4.48
N ALA A 78 1.12 8.78 -5.25
CA ALA A 78 1.05 9.31 -6.62
C ALA A 78 0.72 8.22 -7.67
N SER A 79 1.14 6.98 -7.44
CA SER A 79 1.06 5.90 -8.44
C SER A 79 -0.06 4.90 -8.20
N THR A 80 -0.60 4.80 -6.98
CA THR A 80 -1.57 3.77 -6.63
C THR A 80 -2.81 4.37 -6.00
N THR A 81 -3.96 3.90 -6.48
CA THR A 81 -5.22 4.00 -5.76
C THR A 81 -5.35 2.81 -4.81
N PRO A 82 -6.07 2.96 -3.68
CA PRO A 82 -6.28 1.84 -2.76
C PRO A 82 -6.83 0.62 -3.49
N GLN A 83 -6.20 -0.54 -3.32
CA GLN A 83 -6.53 -1.75 -4.09
C GLN A 83 -8.02 -2.15 -4.00
N HIS A 84 -8.65 -1.94 -2.83
CA HIS A 84 -10.07 -2.24 -2.62
C HIS A 84 -11.05 -1.34 -3.40
N HIS A 85 -10.59 -0.26 -4.03
CA HIS A 85 -11.41 0.52 -4.97
C HIS A 85 -11.53 -0.15 -6.33
N HIS A 86 -10.59 -1.03 -6.69
CA HIS A 86 -10.63 -1.74 -7.95
C HIS A 86 -11.57 -2.94 -7.86
N VAL A 87 -12.25 -3.22 -8.97
CA VAL A 87 -12.97 -4.47 -9.13
C VAL A 87 -11.96 -5.62 -9.16
N TYR A 88 -12.35 -6.79 -8.66
CA TYR A 88 -11.50 -7.98 -8.72
C TYR A 88 -11.27 -8.38 -10.19
N GLU A 89 -10.01 -8.52 -10.58
CA GLU A 89 -9.63 -9.04 -11.89
C GLU A 89 -9.39 -10.55 -11.77
N ASN A 90 -10.04 -11.35 -12.61
CA ASN A 90 -9.81 -12.79 -12.63
C ASN A 90 -8.46 -13.06 -13.34
N GLU A 91 -7.45 -13.48 -12.59
CA GLU A 91 -6.10 -13.78 -13.10
C GLU A 91 -5.99 -15.10 -13.90
N HIS A 92 -7.13 -15.71 -14.27
CA HIS A 92 -7.24 -17.07 -14.84
C HIS A 92 -7.72 -17.11 -16.30
N GLU A 93 -7.41 -16.11 -17.13
CA GLU A 93 -7.86 -16.06 -18.54
C GLU A 93 -6.92 -16.72 -19.58
N GLU A 94 -5.81 -17.35 -19.19
CA GLU A 94 -4.86 -17.96 -20.17
C GLU A 94 -5.10 -19.45 -20.50
N ASN A 95 -6.17 -20.10 -20.01
CA ASN A 95 -6.50 -21.50 -20.39
C ASN A 95 -7.99 -21.67 -20.73
N ASP A 96 -8.48 -20.88 -21.69
CA ASP A 96 -9.89 -20.86 -22.13
C ASP A 96 -10.19 -21.79 -23.34
N ASP A 97 -9.44 -22.89 -23.50
CA ASP A 97 -9.68 -23.85 -24.60
C ASP A 97 -10.41 -25.14 -24.16
N GLU A 98 -10.71 -25.33 -22.87
CA GLU A 98 -11.37 -26.54 -22.35
C GLU A 98 -12.66 -26.30 -21.53
N LEU A 99 -13.27 -25.11 -21.59
CA LEU A 99 -14.51 -24.87 -20.84
C LEU A 99 -15.75 -25.26 -21.64
N VAL A 100 -16.41 -26.33 -21.18
CA VAL A 100 -17.75 -26.74 -21.61
C VAL A 100 -18.75 -25.62 -21.23
N ASN A 101 -19.57 -25.21 -22.21
CA ASN A 101 -20.70 -24.30 -22.00
C ASN A 101 -21.58 -24.81 -20.85
N GLY A 102 -21.49 -24.16 -19.68
CA GLY A 102 -22.22 -24.52 -18.47
C GLY A 102 -21.37 -24.68 -17.21
N GLU A 103 -20.04 -24.77 -17.34
CA GLU A 103 -19.10 -24.80 -16.21
C GLU A 103 -18.42 -23.45 -15.94
N ILE A 104 -18.95 -22.34 -16.46
CA ILE A 104 -18.65 -21.00 -15.92
C ILE A 104 -19.47 -20.81 -14.63
N GLY A 105 -19.36 -21.77 -13.73
CA GLY A 105 -19.34 -21.44 -12.32
C GLY A 105 -18.00 -20.77 -12.10
N VAL A 106 -17.96 -19.44 -12.30
CA VAL A 106 -17.17 -18.64 -11.36
C VAL A 106 -17.54 -19.25 -10.02
N ALA A 107 -16.59 -19.90 -9.35
CA ALA A 107 -16.71 -20.15 -7.95
C ALA A 107 -16.79 -18.74 -7.35
N PHE A 108 -18.00 -18.18 -7.38
CA PHE A 108 -18.43 -17.10 -6.53
C PHE A 108 -18.06 -17.68 -5.19
N ASN A 109 -16.93 -17.23 -4.64
CA ASN A 109 -16.51 -17.58 -3.31
C ASN A 109 -17.68 -17.15 -2.44
N ASN A 110 -18.55 -18.13 -2.18
CA ASN A 110 -19.84 -18.00 -1.53
C ASN A 110 -19.63 -17.86 -0.02
N ASP A 111 -18.51 -17.26 0.37
CA ASP A 111 -18.22 -16.76 1.70
C ASP A 111 -18.78 -15.34 1.88
N GLY A 112 -19.19 -14.69 0.78
CA GLY A 112 -19.98 -13.45 0.80
C GLY A 112 -21.47 -13.73 0.83
N ASP A 113 -22.01 -13.90 2.04
CA ASP A 113 -23.43 -13.80 2.43
C ASP A 113 -24.46 -13.86 1.27
N GLY A 114 -24.68 -15.07 0.72
CA GLY A 114 -25.70 -15.33 -0.30
C GLY A 114 -27.14 -15.06 0.16
N ASP A 115 -27.34 -14.71 1.44
CA ASP A 115 -28.64 -14.36 2.03
C ASP A 115 -29.00 -12.88 1.81
N SER A 116 -28.02 -11.97 1.68
CA SER A 116 -28.27 -10.54 1.40
C SER A 116 -28.84 -10.27 0.00
N ALA A 117 -28.69 -11.18 -0.96
CA ALA A 117 -29.11 -10.99 -2.36
C ALA A 117 -30.65 -10.99 -2.55
N ILE A 118 -31.41 -11.45 -1.55
CA ILE A 118 -32.86 -11.60 -1.64
C ILE A 118 -33.59 -10.26 -1.43
N ASP A 119 -33.00 -9.34 -0.66
CA ASP A 119 -33.61 -8.04 -0.29
C ASP A 119 -32.83 -6.82 -0.83
N VAL A 120 -31.98 -7.00 -1.85
CA VAL A 120 -31.32 -5.87 -2.51
C VAL A 120 -32.34 -5.14 -3.39
N PRO A 121 -32.61 -3.84 -3.15
CA PRO A 121 -33.49 -3.06 -4.02
C PRO A 121 -32.97 -3.07 -5.46
N ARG A 122 -33.88 -3.19 -6.42
CA ARG A 122 -33.58 -3.12 -7.86
C ARG A 122 -33.92 -1.72 -8.38
N PRO A 123 -33.01 -0.73 -8.27
CA PRO A 123 -33.32 0.67 -8.55
C PRO A 123 -33.80 0.89 -9.99
N GLU A 124 -33.36 0.06 -10.93
CA GLU A 124 -33.81 0.08 -12.33
C GLU A 124 -35.32 -0.15 -12.51
N GLU A 125 -36.00 -0.78 -11.55
CA GLU A 125 -37.44 -0.96 -11.61
C GLU A 125 -38.19 0.35 -11.39
N GLU A 126 -37.68 1.27 -10.58
CA GLU A 126 -38.29 2.58 -10.33
C GLU A 126 -37.76 3.69 -11.24
N ARG A 127 -36.69 3.41 -11.99
CA ARG A 127 -36.07 4.42 -12.88
C ARG A 127 -36.97 4.79 -14.04
N GLU A 128 -36.92 6.09 -14.36
CA GLU A 128 -37.52 6.72 -15.53
C GLU A 128 -36.45 7.44 -16.34
N THR A 129 -36.68 7.62 -17.64
CA THR A 129 -35.77 8.34 -18.52
C THR A 129 -35.78 9.84 -18.23
N GLU A 130 -34.66 10.52 -18.48
CA GLU A 130 -34.57 11.97 -18.33
C GLU A 130 -35.62 12.72 -19.18
N VAL A 131 -35.92 12.19 -20.37
CA VAL A 131 -36.95 12.73 -21.27
C VAL A 131 -38.35 12.66 -20.65
N SER A 132 -38.65 11.61 -19.89
CA SER A 132 -39.93 11.49 -19.17
C SER A 132 -40.02 12.45 -17.99
N LYS A 133 -38.89 12.73 -17.32
CA LYS A 133 -38.83 13.60 -16.14
C LYS A 133 -38.83 15.09 -16.48
N LYS A 134 -38.15 15.47 -17.56
CA LYS A 134 -37.90 16.87 -17.93
C LYS A 134 -38.73 17.27 -19.14
N LYS A 135 -39.81 18.03 -18.87
CA LYS A 135 -40.70 18.55 -19.91
C LYS A 135 -39.96 19.36 -20.98
N ASP A 136 -39.02 20.22 -20.59
CA ASP A 136 -38.24 21.02 -21.52
C ASP A 136 -37.42 20.16 -22.49
N LEU A 137 -36.81 19.08 -21.99
CA LEU A 137 -36.06 18.14 -22.82
C LEU A 137 -36.98 17.40 -23.80
N GLN A 138 -38.18 17.02 -23.35
CA GLN A 138 -39.19 16.41 -24.21
C GLN A 138 -39.62 17.36 -25.34
N GLU A 139 -39.87 18.63 -25.03
CA GLU A 139 -40.25 19.64 -26.02
C GLU A 139 -39.12 19.93 -27.00
N GLN A 140 -37.88 20.05 -26.52
CA GLN A 140 -36.69 20.23 -27.36
C GLN A 140 -36.49 19.07 -28.35
N LEU A 141 -36.61 17.83 -27.87
CA LEU A 141 -36.50 16.65 -28.74
C LEU A 141 -37.64 16.60 -29.77
N LYS A 142 -38.86 16.97 -29.38
CA LYS A 142 -40.01 17.02 -30.29
C LYS A 142 -39.80 18.08 -31.38
N GLN A 143 -39.28 19.26 -31.03
CA GLN A 143 -38.97 20.30 -32.01
C GLN A 143 -37.88 19.85 -32.97
N LEU A 144 -36.78 19.30 -32.45
CA LEU A 144 -35.68 18.80 -33.27
C LEU A 144 -36.14 17.68 -34.22
N GLN A 145 -37.00 16.79 -33.75
CA GLN A 145 -37.58 15.74 -34.59
C GLN A 145 -38.40 16.32 -35.76
N GLN A 146 -39.16 17.40 -35.53
CA GLN A 146 -39.93 18.07 -36.58
C GLN A 146 -39.02 18.76 -37.60
N ASP A 147 -37.99 19.46 -37.13
CA ASP A 147 -37.05 20.18 -37.99
C ASP A 147 -36.22 19.22 -38.87
N LEU A 148 -35.77 18.10 -38.29
CA LEU A 148 -35.03 17.08 -39.02
C LEU A 148 -35.90 16.28 -40.00
N ALA A 149 -37.19 16.08 -39.69
CA ALA A 149 -38.11 15.36 -40.57
C ALA A 149 -38.25 16.01 -41.95
N MET A 150 -38.08 17.34 -42.06
CA MET A 150 -38.14 18.05 -43.34
C MET A 150 -36.99 17.70 -44.29
N ASN A 151 -35.85 17.27 -43.75
CA ASN A 151 -34.63 16.98 -44.50
C ASN A 151 -34.22 15.50 -44.42
N LYS A 152 -35.11 14.63 -43.91
CA LYS A 152 -34.85 13.20 -43.75
C LYS A 152 -34.83 12.54 -45.14
N ASP A 153 -33.76 11.79 -45.42
CA ASP A 153 -33.62 10.95 -46.61
C ASP A 153 -33.99 9.51 -46.26
N ASP A 154 -35.19 9.08 -46.67
CA ASP A 154 -35.73 7.75 -46.35
C ASP A 154 -34.92 6.60 -46.96
N SER A 155 -34.09 6.86 -47.98
CA SER A 155 -33.22 5.83 -48.58
C SER A 155 -32.04 5.44 -47.69
N LYS A 156 -31.71 6.26 -46.69
CA LYS A 156 -30.56 6.08 -45.78
C LYS A 156 -30.96 5.61 -44.39
N VAL A 157 -32.23 5.24 -44.19
CA VAL A 157 -32.72 4.75 -42.91
C VAL A 157 -32.10 3.40 -42.59
N THR A 158 -31.45 3.27 -41.43
CA THR A 158 -30.81 2.03 -40.99
C THR A 158 -31.81 1.12 -40.29
N LYS A 159 -31.46 -0.17 -40.11
CA LYS A 159 -32.27 -1.12 -39.34
C LYS A 159 -32.51 -0.66 -37.90
N ASN A 160 -31.51 -0.02 -37.27
CA ASN A 160 -31.62 0.48 -35.90
C ASN A 160 -32.58 1.67 -35.80
N ASP A 161 -32.64 2.51 -36.83
CA ASP A 161 -33.60 3.63 -36.88
C ASP A 161 -35.03 3.11 -36.92
N VAL A 162 -35.30 2.11 -37.78
CA VAL A 162 -36.63 1.46 -37.86
C VAL A 162 -37.02 0.83 -36.52
N LEU A 163 -36.08 0.12 -35.87
CA LEU A 163 -36.33 -0.48 -34.55
C LEU A 163 -36.57 0.58 -33.48
N HIS A 164 -35.84 1.70 -33.51
CA HIS A 164 -36.03 2.80 -32.58
C HIS A 164 -37.39 3.47 -32.77
N GLU A 165 -37.75 3.81 -34.01
CA GLU A 165 -39.06 4.40 -34.33
C GLU A 165 -40.21 3.50 -33.88
N GLU A 166 -40.10 2.18 -34.10
CA GLU A 166 -41.10 1.21 -33.63
C GLU A 166 -41.17 1.15 -32.09
N ASN A 167 -40.02 1.17 -31.40
CA ASN A 167 -39.99 1.19 -29.93
C ASN A 167 -40.65 2.46 -29.38
N VAL A 168 -40.34 3.63 -29.95
CA VAL A 168 -40.96 4.91 -29.56
C VAL A 168 -42.47 4.89 -29.86
N ARG A 169 -42.87 4.36 -31.02
CA ARG A 169 -44.29 4.21 -31.41
C ARG A 169 -45.07 3.34 -30.43
N GLN A 170 -44.45 2.28 -29.91
CA GLN A 170 -45.03 1.42 -28.88
C GLN A 170 -44.92 2.00 -27.46
N GLY A 171 -44.34 3.19 -27.28
CA GLY A 171 -44.13 3.82 -25.98
C GLY A 171 -43.11 3.11 -25.09
N ARG A 172 -42.24 2.29 -25.68
CA ARG A 172 -41.15 1.58 -24.99
C ARG A 172 -40.00 2.54 -24.73
N ASP A 173 -39.39 2.37 -23.58
CA ASP A 173 -38.12 3.02 -23.22
C ASP A 173 -37.17 2.01 -22.56
N LYS A 174 -35.95 2.44 -22.26
CA LYS A 174 -34.91 1.57 -21.67
C LYS A 174 -35.37 0.91 -20.37
N TYR A 175 -36.00 1.65 -19.46
CA TYR A 175 -36.35 1.14 -18.13
C TYR A 175 -37.68 0.39 -18.12
N LYS A 176 -38.67 0.81 -18.92
CA LYS A 176 -39.90 0.05 -19.17
C LYS A 176 -39.59 -1.33 -19.76
N THR A 177 -38.71 -1.37 -20.76
CA THR A 177 -38.28 -2.64 -21.38
C THR A 177 -37.55 -3.53 -20.38
N LEU A 178 -36.63 -2.98 -19.57
CA LEU A 178 -35.95 -3.75 -18.52
C LEU A 178 -36.93 -4.34 -17.51
N ARG A 179 -37.95 -3.58 -17.07
CA ARG A 179 -39.02 -4.10 -16.22
C ARG A 179 -39.77 -5.23 -16.90
N ASP A 180 -40.18 -5.05 -18.15
CA ASP A 180 -41.00 -6.01 -18.88
C ASP A 180 -40.29 -7.36 -19.09
N ILE A 181 -39.01 -7.37 -19.49
CA ILE A 181 -38.24 -8.60 -19.72
C ILE A 181 -37.82 -9.31 -18.41
N ARG A 182 -37.89 -8.62 -17.28
CA ARG A 182 -37.55 -9.16 -15.96
C ARG A 182 -38.77 -9.64 -15.16
N LYS A 183 -39.99 -9.49 -15.72
CA LYS A 183 -41.22 -10.02 -15.11
C LYS A 183 -41.19 -11.53 -14.99
N GLY A 184 -41.75 -12.03 -13.90
CA GLY A 184 -41.84 -13.46 -13.61
C GLY A 184 -40.61 -14.01 -12.88
N ASN A 185 -40.71 -15.25 -12.43
CA ASN A 185 -39.62 -15.90 -11.72
C ASN A 185 -38.47 -16.29 -12.67
N THR A 186 -37.31 -16.62 -12.10
CA THR A 186 -36.11 -17.02 -12.86
C THR A 186 -36.40 -18.20 -13.80
N LYS A 187 -37.14 -19.22 -13.33
CA LYS A 187 -37.51 -20.37 -14.14
C LYS A 187 -38.24 -19.96 -15.43
N ARG A 188 -39.27 -19.11 -15.34
CA ARG A 188 -40.03 -18.66 -16.52
C ARG A 188 -39.13 -17.95 -17.53
N ARG A 189 -38.19 -17.12 -17.07
CA ARG A 189 -37.27 -16.40 -17.96
C ARG A 189 -36.28 -17.33 -18.64
N VAL A 190 -35.77 -18.33 -17.93
CA VAL A 190 -34.92 -19.40 -18.50
C VAL A 190 -35.73 -20.23 -19.50
N ASP A 191 -36.93 -20.69 -19.14
CA ASP A 191 -37.80 -21.45 -20.04
C ASP A 191 -38.13 -20.64 -21.31
N GLN A 192 -38.33 -19.32 -21.21
CA GLN A 192 -38.52 -18.46 -22.40
C GLN A 192 -37.27 -18.41 -23.27
N PHE A 193 -36.09 -18.24 -22.67
CA PHE A 193 -34.81 -18.18 -23.39
C PHE A 193 -34.50 -19.48 -24.15
N GLU A 194 -34.69 -20.64 -23.51
CA GLU A 194 -34.47 -21.96 -24.14
C GLU A 194 -35.42 -22.25 -25.31
N ASN A 195 -36.53 -21.50 -25.41
CA ASN A 195 -37.52 -21.65 -26.48
C ASN A 195 -37.47 -20.56 -27.56
N MET A 196 -36.46 -19.66 -27.54
CA MET A 196 -36.24 -18.64 -28.56
C MET A 196 -35.44 -19.17 -29.75
#